data_AF-A0AAV9NWZ4-F1
#
_entry.id   AF-A0AAV9NWZ4-F1
#
_cell.length_a   1.000
_cell.length_b   1.000
_cell.length_c   1.000
_cell.angle_alpha   90.00
_cell.angle_beta   90.00
_cell.angle_gamma   90.00
#
_symmetry.space_group_name_H-M   'P 1'
#
loop_
_entity.id
_entity.type
_entity.pdbx_description
1 polymer ?
#
loop_
_entity_poly.entity_id
_entity_poly.type
_entity_poly.pdbx_seq_one_letter_code
_entity_poly.pdbx_strand_id
1 'polypeptide(L)'
;MATPGNEESSVDAEKPALGRDKLQIILVGTEVQASFRVPLETFFTTSKYFTALCSDRWKRPADEVLRLPDIEPRIFNVYCGWQEHEHIDLAYLNLGNTGFPDATEARCDVLIRAYALGDMVLDVNFRDTVVDRVASMVSGGGRISSAANVTTLYDLVPRRSKLALLFVVDWSHRRYGMRIYRDHLSDMPQDFVVEIAMYCIRRQHLHHLPRGPIDNCRYHEHESVEAAALLDTSTALEVAAQKRGIA
;
A
#
# COMPACT_ATOMS: atom_id res chain seq x y z
N MET A 1 -70.25 19.60 3.03
CA MET A 1 -68.86 20.10 3.07
C MET A 1 -68.02 18.97 3.67
N ALA A 2 -67.51 18.03 2.86
CA ALA A 2 -66.20 18.04 2.18
C ALA A 2 -64.99 18.17 3.16
N THR A 3 -64.48 17.00 3.60
CA THR A 3 -63.06 16.50 3.67
C THR A 3 -61.87 17.45 3.99
N PRO A 4 -60.66 16.94 4.31
CA PRO A 4 -60.22 15.89 5.26
C PRO A 4 -58.85 16.21 5.96
N GLY A 5 -58.34 15.29 6.80
CA GLY A 5 -56.92 14.89 6.88
C GLY A 5 -55.89 15.78 7.61
N ASN A 6 -55.18 15.23 8.60
CA ASN A 6 -53.86 14.63 8.35
C ASN A 6 -53.29 13.98 9.62
N GLU A 7 -53.09 12.68 9.55
CA GLU A 7 -52.17 11.91 10.38
C GLU A 7 -50.75 12.22 9.88
N GLU A 8 -49.94 12.93 10.68
CA GLU A 8 -48.50 12.95 10.47
C GLU A 8 -47.89 11.72 11.16
N SER A 9 -47.87 10.64 10.39
CA SER A 9 -46.98 9.50 10.55
C SER A 9 -45.53 10.01 10.44
N SER A 10 -44.81 10.08 11.55
CA SER A 10 -43.35 10.23 11.55
C SER A 10 -42.74 8.91 11.09
N VAL A 11 -42.54 8.77 9.78
CA VAL A 11 -41.67 7.74 9.24
C VAL A 11 -40.25 8.16 9.56
N ASP A 12 -39.75 7.68 10.69
CA ASP A 12 -38.31 7.61 10.96
C ASP A 12 -37.69 6.89 9.76
N ALA A 13 -36.87 7.62 9.00
CA ALA A 13 -36.05 7.06 7.95
C ALA A 13 -35.03 6.12 8.60
N GLU A 14 -35.46 4.88 8.79
CA GLU A 14 -34.64 3.78 9.25
C GLU A 14 -33.48 3.63 8.25
N LYS A 15 -32.31 4.10 8.67
CA LYS A 15 -31.05 3.93 7.95
C LYS A 15 -30.92 2.42 7.70
N PRO A 16 -30.87 1.93 6.44
CA PRO A 16 -30.90 0.50 6.19
C PRO A 16 -29.69 -0.12 6.88
N ALA A 17 -29.96 -1.02 7.83
CA ALA A 17 -28.95 -1.86 8.42
C ALA A 17 -28.32 -2.67 7.28
N LEU A 18 -27.16 -2.24 6.79
CA LEU A 18 -26.33 -3.10 5.97
C LEU A 18 -26.05 -4.34 6.82
N GLY A 19 -26.52 -5.49 6.34
CA GLY A 19 -26.37 -6.75 7.07
C GLY A 19 -24.90 -7.12 7.19
N ARG A 20 -24.47 -7.42 8.42
CA ARG A 20 -23.11 -7.86 8.81
C ARG A 20 -22.55 -9.09 8.06
N ASP A 21 -23.33 -9.70 7.16
CA ASP A 21 -22.98 -10.94 6.45
C ASP A 21 -22.74 -10.77 4.94
N LYS A 22 -22.72 -9.53 4.41
CA LYS A 22 -22.52 -9.35 2.97
C LYS A 22 -21.06 -9.61 2.59
N LEU A 23 -20.83 -10.69 1.85
CA LEU A 23 -19.52 -11.03 1.28
C LEU A 23 -19.38 -10.42 -0.12
N GLN A 24 -18.16 -9.98 -0.44
CA GLN A 24 -17.75 -9.55 -1.77
C GLN A 24 -16.79 -10.57 -2.37
N ILE A 25 -17.05 -10.99 -3.62
CA ILE A 25 -16.12 -11.85 -4.37
C ILE A 25 -15.15 -10.95 -5.15
N ILE A 26 -13.85 -11.23 -4.99
CA ILE A 26 -12.77 -10.55 -5.68
C ILE A 26 -11.95 -11.59 -6.44
N LEU A 27 -11.86 -11.44 -7.77
CA LEU A 27 -11.03 -12.26 -8.65
C LEU A 27 -9.70 -11.54 -8.89
N VAL A 28 -8.60 -12.23 -8.58
CA VAL A 28 -7.25 -11.65 -8.59
C VAL A 28 -6.35 -12.45 -9.52
N GLY A 29 -5.57 -11.75 -10.35
CA GLY A 29 -4.63 -12.34 -11.30
C GLY A 29 -5.12 -12.33 -12.76
N THR A 30 -4.16 -12.30 -13.69
CA THR A 30 -4.44 -12.23 -15.14
C THR A 30 -4.73 -13.61 -15.73
N GLU A 31 -3.77 -14.53 -15.65
CA GLU A 31 -3.85 -15.86 -16.26
C GLU A 31 -4.47 -16.91 -15.33
N VAL A 32 -4.04 -16.92 -14.07
CA VAL A 32 -4.58 -17.79 -13.02
C VAL A 32 -5.34 -16.92 -12.03
N GLN A 33 -6.67 -16.91 -12.16
CA GLN A 33 -7.54 -16.16 -11.27
C GLN A 33 -7.77 -16.93 -9.97
N ALA A 34 -7.40 -16.32 -8.86
CA ALA A 34 -7.80 -16.76 -7.52
C ALA A 34 -9.04 -15.97 -7.07
N SER A 35 -9.99 -16.67 -6.44
CA SER A 35 -11.20 -16.08 -5.90
C SER A 35 -11.07 -15.88 -4.40
N PHE A 36 -11.27 -14.66 -3.95
CA PHE A 36 -11.28 -14.27 -2.55
C PHE A 36 -12.69 -13.85 -2.15
N ARG A 37 -13.15 -14.31 -0.99
CA ARG A 37 -14.41 -13.90 -0.37
C ARG A 37 -14.08 -13.04 0.83
N VAL A 38 -14.38 -11.74 0.75
CA VAL A 38 -14.05 -10.78 1.81
C VAL A 38 -15.31 -10.19 2.42
N PRO A 39 -15.35 -9.95 3.75
CA PRO A 39 -16.46 -9.23 4.38
C PRO A 39 -16.52 -7.80 3.87
N LEU A 40 -17.68 -7.38 3.37
CA LEU A 40 -17.82 -6.06 2.75
C LEU A 40 -17.62 -4.92 3.76
N GLU A 41 -18.12 -5.05 4.99
CA GLU A 41 -17.97 -3.96 5.98
C GLU A 41 -16.52 -3.71 6.38
N THR A 42 -15.77 -4.77 6.71
CA THR A 42 -14.37 -4.64 7.15
C THR A 42 -13.47 -4.16 6.01
N PHE A 43 -13.64 -4.73 4.82
CA PHE A 43 -12.72 -4.50 3.70
C PHE A 43 -12.91 -3.13 3.02
N PHE A 44 -14.10 -2.54 3.17
CA PHE A 44 -14.48 -1.28 2.50
C PHE A 44 -14.42 -0.07 3.44
N THR A 45 -14.19 -0.26 4.74
CA THR A 45 -14.09 0.85 5.70
C THR A 45 -12.68 1.44 5.77
N THR A 46 -11.66 0.63 5.52
CA THR A 46 -10.25 1.02 5.59
C THR A 46 -9.70 1.57 4.28
N SER A 47 -10.14 1.01 3.15
CA SER A 47 -9.67 1.39 1.81
C SER A 47 -10.63 2.34 1.10
N LYS A 48 -10.18 3.57 0.85
CA LYS A 48 -10.94 4.58 0.08
C LYS A 48 -11.30 4.11 -1.32
N TYR A 49 -10.43 3.30 -1.94
CA TYR A 49 -10.68 2.72 -3.26
C TYR A 49 -11.89 1.79 -3.23
N PHE A 50 -11.92 0.84 -2.30
CA PHE A 50 -13.06 -0.07 -2.18
C PHE A 50 -14.32 0.70 -1.75
N THR A 51 -14.23 1.63 -0.79
CA THR A 51 -15.37 2.50 -0.41
C THR A 51 -15.99 3.18 -1.63
N ALA A 52 -15.16 3.77 -2.50
CA ALA A 52 -15.63 4.44 -3.71
C ALA A 52 -16.32 3.47 -4.68
N LEU A 53 -15.77 2.26 -4.85
CA LEU A 53 -16.34 1.23 -5.71
C LEU A 53 -17.71 0.71 -5.24
N CYS A 54 -18.02 0.82 -3.94
CA CYS A 54 -19.33 0.46 -3.40
C CYS A 54 -20.28 1.65 -3.20
N SER A 55 -19.84 2.87 -3.52
CA SER A 55 -20.75 4.03 -3.52
C SER A 55 -21.73 3.94 -4.68
N ASP A 56 -22.98 4.39 -4.48
CA ASP A 56 -24.04 4.40 -5.51
C ASP A 56 -23.64 5.14 -6.80
N ARG A 57 -22.62 6.00 -6.71
CA ARG A 57 -22.07 6.75 -7.84
C ARG A 57 -21.33 5.85 -8.84
N TRP A 58 -20.79 4.73 -8.37
CA TRP A 58 -20.23 3.69 -9.22
C TRP A 58 -21.27 2.60 -9.39
N LYS A 59 -21.79 2.41 -10.61
CA LYS A 59 -22.66 1.27 -10.93
C LYS A 59 -21.90 0.01 -10.56
N ARG A 60 -22.29 -0.59 -9.44
CA ARG A 60 -21.78 -1.89 -9.02
C ARG A 60 -21.81 -2.82 -10.23
N PRO A 61 -20.73 -3.57 -10.53
CA PRO A 61 -20.75 -4.49 -11.65
C PRO A 61 -22.00 -5.35 -11.58
N ALA A 62 -22.69 -5.54 -12.71
CA ALA A 62 -23.92 -6.33 -12.76
C ALA A 62 -23.72 -7.74 -12.18
N ASP A 63 -22.49 -8.25 -12.25
CA ASP A 63 -22.11 -9.58 -11.79
C ASP A 63 -21.74 -9.63 -10.30
N GLU A 64 -21.75 -8.50 -9.58
CA GLU A 64 -21.30 -8.37 -8.18
C GLU A 64 -19.87 -8.90 -7.92
N VAL A 65 -19.03 -9.01 -8.95
CA VAL A 65 -17.65 -9.51 -8.85
C VAL A 65 -16.67 -8.39 -9.16
N LEU A 66 -15.74 -8.13 -8.24
CA LEU A 66 -14.63 -7.22 -8.47
C LEU A 66 -13.44 -7.96 -9.06
N ARG A 67 -12.71 -7.33 -9.99
CA ARG A 67 -11.56 -7.94 -10.68
C ARG A 67 -10.31 -7.09 -10.48
N LEU A 68 -9.22 -7.73 -10.08
CA LEU A 68 -7.89 -7.14 -9.92
C LEU A 68 -6.87 -7.96 -10.73
N PRO A 69 -6.87 -7.83 -12.07
CA PRO A 69 -6.07 -8.69 -12.94
C PRO A 69 -4.56 -8.48 -12.72
N ASP A 70 -4.12 -7.24 -12.53
CA ASP A 70 -2.69 -6.88 -12.42
C ASP A 70 -2.08 -7.19 -11.04
N ILE A 71 -2.87 -7.74 -10.12
CA ILE A 71 -2.42 -8.10 -8.78
C ILE A 71 -2.17 -9.60 -8.73
N GLU A 72 -1.00 -9.97 -8.22
CA GLU A 72 -0.69 -11.37 -7.95
C GLU A 72 -1.50 -11.88 -6.75
N PRO A 73 -2.15 -13.05 -6.83
CA PRO A 73 -2.95 -13.62 -5.74
C PRO A 73 -2.24 -13.66 -4.39
N ARG A 74 -0.94 -13.96 -4.38
CA ARG A 74 -0.14 -14.02 -3.14
C ARG A 74 -0.03 -12.65 -2.46
N ILE A 75 0.05 -11.57 -3.23
CA ILE A 75 0.16 -10.20 -2.69
C ILE A 75 -1.19 -9.75 -2.14
N PHE A 76 -2.27 -10.09 -2.84
CA PHE A 76 -3.61 -9.85 -2.32
C PHE A 76 -3.90 -10.65 -1.05
N ASN A 77 -3.41 -11.89 -0.95
CA ASN A 77 -3.52 -12.69 0.27
C ASN A 77 -2.80 -12.06 1.48
N VAL A 78 -1.70 -11.35 1.26
CA VAL A 78 -1.04 -10.55 2.32
C VAL A 78 -1.93 -9.41 2.79
N TYR A 79 -2.59 -8.72 1.86
CA TYR A 79 -3.53 -7.65 2.20
C TYR A 79 -4.74 -8.17 2.99
N CYS A 80 -5.34 -9.30 2.57
CA CYS A 80 -6.42 -9.94 3.33
C CYS A 80 -5.98 -10.34 4.74
N GLY A 81 -4.81 -10.98 4.86
CA GLY A 81 -4.26 -11.35 6.18
C GLY A 81 -4.05 -10.14 7.08
N TRP A 82 -3.56 -9.02 6.53
CA TRP A 82 -3.43 -7.77 7.28
C TRP A 82 -4.78 -7.17 7.69
N GLN A 83 -5.78 -7.15 6.82
CA GLN A 83 -7.13 -6.67 7.17
C GLN A 83 -7.74 -7.45 8.35
N GLU A 84 -7.42 -8.74 8.45
CA GLU A 84 -7.92 -9.60 9.53
C GLU A 84 -7.15 -9.42 10.85
N HIS A 85 -5.84 -9.14 10.79
CA HIS A 85 -4.96 -9.22 11.97
C HIS A 85 -4.23 -7.92 12.32
N GLU A 86 -4.39 -6.88 11.51
CA GLU A 86 -3.73 -5.56 11.60
C GLU A 86 -2.18 -5.64 11.60
N HIS A 87 -1.61 -6.77 11.21
CA HIS A 87 -0.17 -6.95 11.05
C HIS A 87 0.15 -7.86 9.87
N ILE A 88 1.35 -7.67 9.29
CA ILE A 88 1.81 -8.46 8.15
C ILE A 88 2.68 -9.62 8.67
N ASP A 89 2.13 -10.83 8.59
CA ASP A 89 2.89 -12.06 8.72
C ASP A 89 3.28 -12.58 7.32
N LEU A 90 4.55 -12.99 7.17
CA LEU A 90 5.08 -13.57 5.92
C LEU A 90 5.51 -15.03 6.13
N ALA A 91 5.35 -15.58 7.34
CA ALA A 91 5.79 -16.94 7.68
C ALA A 91 5.02 -18.02 6.91
N TYR A 92 3.75 -17.75 6.57
CA TYR A 92 2.90 -18.67 5.83
C TYR A 92 3.09 -18.62 4.31
N LEU A 93 3.87 -17.66 3.80
CA LEU A 93 4.10 -17.55 2.36
C LEU A 93 5.11 -18.60 1.91
N ASN A 94 4.72 -19.40 0.91
CA ASN A 94 5.66 -20.25 0.21
C ASN A 94 6.51 -19.39 -0.74
N LEU A 95 7.71 -19.03 -0.29
CA LEU A 95 8.68 -18.25 -1.04
C LEU A 95 9.62 -19.11 -1.91
N GLY A 96 9.32 -20.40 -2.05
CA GLY A 96 10.01 -21.27 -3.00
C GLY A 96 9.84 -20.74 -4.43
N ASN A 97 10.92 -20.78 -5.23
CA ASN A 97 10.91 -20.36 -6.64
C ASN A 97 10.68 -18.86 -6.91
N THR A 98 11.05 -17.97 -5.99
CA THR A 98 10.90 -16.52 -6.17
C THR A 98 11.98 -15.87 -7.05
N GLY A 99 12.97 -16.63 -7.53
CA GLY A 99 14.10 -16.13 -8.32
C GLY A 99 15.12 -15.33 -7.51
N PHE A 100 14.87 -15.13 -6.21
CA PHE A 100 15.78 -14.46 -5.29
C PHE A 100 16.77 -15.44 -4.66
N PRO A 101 18.01 -14.99 -4.36
CA PRO A 101 19.05 -15.83 -3.79
C PRO A 101 18.78 -16.23 -2.34
N ASP A 102 18.00 -15.43 -1.59
CA ASP A 102 17.60 -15.77 -0.22
C ASP A 102 16.16 -15.34 0.12
N ALA A 103 15.64 -15.93 1.21
CA ALA A 103 14.28 -15.68 1.67
C ALA A 103 14.05 -14.25 2.20
N THR A 104 15.09 -13.52 2.60
CA THR A 104 14.98 -12.13 3.05
C THR A 104 14.72 -11.22 1.85
N GLU A 105 15.44 -11.43 0.75
CA GLU A 105 15.21 -10.69 -0.49
C GLU A 105 13.81 -10.96 -1.04
N ALA A 106 13.38 -12.23 -1.08
CA ALA A 106 12.04 -12.60 -1.51
C ALA A 106 10.93 -11.97 -0.64
N ARG A 107 11.12 -11.92 0.69
CA ARG A 107 10.18 -11.23 1.59
C ARG A 107 10.12 -9.74 1.30
N CYS A 108 11.25 -9.14 0.98
CA CYS A 108 11.31 -7.72 0.66
C CYS A 108 10.58 -7.40 -0.65
N ASP A 109 10.73 -8.22 -1.69
CA ASP A 109 9.96 -8.07 -2.95
C ASP A 109 8.45 -8.16 -2.71
N VAL A 110 8.01 -9.11 -1.88
CA VAL A 110 6.61 -9.22 -1.46
C VAL A 110 6.14 -7.94 -0.77
N LEU A 111 6.94 -7.37 0.12
CA LEU A 111 6.59 -6.12 0.81
C LEU A 111 6.54 -4.92 -0.13
N ILE A 112 7.46 -4.82 -1.09
CA ILE A 112 7.41 -3.75 -2.11
C ILE A 112 6.11 -3.83 -2.92
N ARG A 113 5.75 -5.04 -3.38
CA ARG A 113 4.51 -5.27 -4.12
C ARG A 113 3.27 -5.04 -3.26
N ALA A 114 3.31 -5.40 -1.97
CA ALA A 114 2.25 -5.10 -1.02
C ALA A 114 2.08 -3.59 -0.83
N TYR A 115 3.17 -2.81 -0.73
CA TYR A 115 3.07 -1.35 -0.69
C TYR A 115 2.42 -0.79 -1.96
N ALA A 116 2.80 -1.30 -3.14
CA ALA A 116 2.19 -0.88 -4.40
C ALA A 116 0.70 -1.22 -4.47
N LEU A 117 0.28 -2.38 -3.93
CA LEU A 117 -1.13 -2.71 -3.76
C LEU A 117 -1.82 -1.71 -2.83
N GLY A 118 -1.23 -1.40 -1.68
CA GLY A 118 -1.75 -0.39 -0.74
C GLY A 118 -1.91 1.00 -1.37
N ASP A 119 -0.98 1.40 -2.22
CA ASP A 119 -1.06 2.64 -2.99
C ASP A 119 -2.23 2.60 -3.99
N MET A 120 -2.38 1.48 -4.70
CA MET A 120 -3.48 1.26 -5.64
C MET A 120 -4.85 1.31 -4.94
N VAL A 121 -4.97 0.67 -3.77
CA VAL A 121 -6.23 0.62 -3.02
C VAL A 121 -6.40 1.81 -2.06
N LEU A 122 -5.49 2.78 -2.10
CA LEU A 122 -5.53 4.00 -1.28
C LEU A 122 -5.67 3.67 0.23
N ASP A 123 -5.02 2.61 0.70
CA ASP A 123 -5.01 2.21 2.10
C ASP A 123 -3.69 2.65 2.75
N VAL A 124 -3.77 3.76 3.48
CA VAL A 124 -2.63 4.39 4.17
C VAL A 124 -2.12 3.50 5.30
N ASN A 125 -3.02 2.95 6.12
CA ASN A 125 -2.66 2.13 7.27
C ASN A 125 -1.93 0.84 6.83
N PHE A 126 -2.35 0.27 5.71
CA PHE A 126 -1.65 -0.86 5.13
C PHE A 126 -0.24 -0.48 4.67
N ARG A 127 -0.09 0.62 3.93
CA ARG A 127 1.21 1.12 3.45
C ARG A 127 2.16 1.41 4.61
N ASP A 128 1.65 2.00 5.69
CA ASP A 128 2.44 2.28 6.90
C ASP A 128 2.86 0.98 7.61
N THR A 129 1.96 -0.01 7.69
CA THR A 129 2.31 -1.34 8.23
C THR A 129 3.38 -2.04 7.39
N VAL A 130 3.33 -1.90 6.06
CA VAL A 130 4.38 -2.41 5.16
C VAL A 130 5.72 -1.71 5.44
N VAL A 131 5.72 -0.39 5.58
CA VAL A 131 6.91 0.39 5.92
C VAL A 131 7.50 -0.06 7.25
N ASP A 132 6.67 -0.25 8.28
CA ASP A 132 7.10 -0.77 9.59
C ASP A 132 7.76 -2.14 9.46
N ARG A 133 7.17 -3.01 8.64
CA ARG A 133 7.71 -4.35 8.42
C ARG A 133 9.07 -4.31 7.73
N VAL A 134 9.23 -3.46 6.70
CA VAL A 134 10.52 -3.25 6.05
C VAL A 134 11.53 -2.65 7.02
N ALA A 135 11.17 -1.61 7.77
CA ALA A 135 12.04 -0.98 8.77
C ALA A 135 12.51 -1.97 9.86
N SER A 136 11.63 -2.89 10.28
CA SER A 136 11.98 -3.98 11.19
C SER A 136 13.01 -4.94 10.57
N MET A 137 12.83 -5.33 9.30
CA MET A 137 13.82 -6.13 8.56
C MET A 137 15.15 -5.39 8.40
N VAL A 138 15.11 -4.07 8.19
CA VAL A 138 16.31 -3.22 8.15
C VAL A 138 17.08 -3.36 9.47
N SER A 139 16.37 -3.10 10.57
CA SER A 139 16.95 -2.97 11.90
C SER A 139 17.48 -4.30 12.44
N GLY A 140 16.88 -5.42 12.02
CA GLY A 140 17.35 -6.77 12.32
C GLY A 140 18.62 -7.20 11.57
N GLY A 141 19.23 -6.33 10.77
CA GLY A 141 20.45 -6.62 10.02
C GLY A 141 20.23 -7.38 8.70
N GLY A 142 18.98 -7.57 8.28
CA GLY A 142 18.65 -8.22 7.00
C GLY A 142 19.17 -7.43 5.80
N ARG A 143 19.61 -8.12 4.74
CA ARG A 143 19.97 -7.50 3.44
C ARG A 143 18.69 -7.35 2.62
N ILE A 144 18.02 -6.22 2.78
CA ILE A 144 16.69 -5.95 2.19
C ILE A 144 16.79 -5.42 0.76
N SER A 145 17.97 -4.98 0.35
CA SER A 145 18.09 -4.14 -0.82
C SER A 145 19.12 -4.73 -1.78
N SER A 146 18.75 -5.78 -2.51
CA SER A 146 19.48 -6.14 -3.72
C SER A 146 19.12 -5.18 -4.85
N ALA A 147 19.92 -5.16 -5.91
CA ALA A 147 19.60 -4.37 -7.11
C ALA A 147 18.21 -4.74 -7.66
N ALA A 148 17.84 -6.02 -7.61
CA ALA A 148 16.52 -6.51 -8.01
C ALA A 148 15.38 -5.86 -7.21
N ASN A 149 15.47 -5.82 -5.88
CA ASN A 149 14.45 -5.17 -5.03
C ASN A 149 14.36 -3.66 -5.31
N VAL A 150 15.49 -2.99 -5.53
CA VAL A 150 15.50 -1.56 -5.87
C VAL A 150 14.82 -1.32 -7.22
N THR A 151 15.06 -2.19 -8.21
CA THR A 151 14.40 -2.14 -9.51
C THR A 151 12.89 -2.34 -9.36
N THR A 152 12.44 -3.40 -8.68
CA THR A 152 11.01 -3.61 -8.41
C THR A 152 10.38 -2.39 -7.72
N LEU A 153 11.06 -1.82 -6.74
CA LEU A 153 10.59 -0.63 -6.02
C LEU A 153 10.38 0.56 -6.95
N TYR A 154 11.33 0.82 -7.85
CA TYR A 154 11.26 1.96 -8.78
C TYR A 154 10.27 1.75 -9.93
N ASP A 155 9.97 0.50 -10.26
CA ASP A 155 8.98 0.14 -11.27
C ASP A 155 7.55 0.23 -10.73
N LEU A 156 7.32 -0.16 -9.48
CA LEU A 156 5.98 -0.31 -8.92
C LEU A 156 5.53 0.83 -8.01
N VAL A 157 6.47 1.51 -7.34
CA VAL A 157 6.15 2.45 -6.27
C VAL A 157 6.51 3.88 -6.71
N PRO A 158 5.67 4.89 -6.37
CA PRO A 158 6.03 6.29 -6.62
C PRO A 158 7.39 6.64 -6.02
N ARG A 159 8.27 7.27 -6.81
CA ARG A 159 9.67 7.56 -6.46
C ARG A 159 9.87 8.36 -5.16
N ARG A 160 8.86 9.13 -4.77
CA ARG A 160 8.88 9.96 -3.54
C ARG A 160 8.02 9.38 -2.42
N SER A 161 7.63 8.12 -2.54
CA SER A 161 6.93 7.41 -1.49
C SER A 161 7.80 7.27 -0.26
N LYS A 162 7.17 7.01 0.88
CA LYS A 162 7.90 6.82 2.11
C LYS A 162 8.75 5.55 2.10
N LEU A 163 8.28 4.51 1.41
CA LEU A 163 9.05 3.29 1.21
C LEU A 163 10.31 3.55 0.36
N ALA A 164 10.20 4.29 -0.74
CA ALA A 164 11.35 4.68 -1.56
C ALA A 164 12.38 5.47 -0.76
N LEU A 165 11.91 6.43 0.04
CA LEU A 165 12.77 7.19 0.95
C LEU A 165 13.45 6.29 1.98
N LEU A 166 12.74 5.32 2.57
CA LEU A 166 13.33 4.37 3.52
C LEU A 166 14.49 3.59 2.89
N PHE A 167 14.36 3.14 1.64
CA PHE A 167 15.44 2.46 0.92
C PHE A 167 16.64 3.37 0.69
N VAL A 168 16.41 4.60 0.21
CA VAL A 168 17.50 5.59 0.00
C VAL A 168 18.24 5.86 1.31
N VAL A 169 17.49 6.06 2.41
CA VAL A 169 18.08 6.29 3.73
C VAL A 169 18.84 5.06 4.19
N ASP A 170 18.25 3.87 4.18
CA ASP A 170 18.91 2.64 4.60
C ASP A 170 20.26 2.44 3.89
N TRP A 171 20.25 2.52 2.55
CA TRP A 171 21.45 2.42 1.74
C TRP A 171 22.51 3.46 2.09
N SER A 172 22.10 4.71 2.30
CA SER A 172 23.03 5.80 2.63
C SER A 172 23.62 5.72 4.05
N HIS A 173 22.94 5.03 4.98
CA HIS A 173 23.38 4.91 6.38
C HIS A 173 24.13 3.63 6.66
N ARG A 174 23.81 2.54 5.98
CA ARG A 174 24.53 1.29 6.18
C ARG A 174 26.00 1.50 5.79
N ARG A 175 26.90 1.16 6.72
CA ARG A 175 28.35 1.10 6.51
C ARG A 175 28.75 -0.04 5.56
N TYR A 176 27.95 -0.30 4.54
CA TYR A 176 28.44 -0.96 3.36
C TYR A 176 29.43 0.02 2.75
N GLY A 177 30.69 -0.13 3.14
CA GLY A 177 31.76 0.71 2.63
C GLY A 177 31.65 0.80 1.11
N MET A 178 32.18 1.89 0.54
CA MET A 178 32.31 2.21 -0.89
C MET A 178 32.38 1.01 -1.85
N ARG A 179 32.87 -0.15 -1.39
CA ARG A 179 32.83 -1.47 -2.03
C ARG A 179 31.45 -1.94 -2.54
N ILE A 180 30.36 -1.97 -1.75
CA ILE A 180 29.06 -2.45 -2.28
C ILE A 180 28.51 -1.46 -3.31
N TYR A 181 28.65 -0.16 -3.05
CA TYR A 181 28.38 0.87 -4.05
C TYR A 181 29.16 0.57 -5.34
N ARG A 182 30.48 0.46 -5.26
CA ARG A 182 31.33 0.21 -6.43
C ARG A 182 30.94 -1.06 -7.18
N ASP A 183 30.63 -2.13 -6.46
CA ASP A 183 30.43 -3.46 -7.04
C ASP A 183 29.01 -3.65 -7.62
N HIS A 184 28.02 -2.82 -7.24
CA HIS A 184 26.62 -2.96 -7.68
C HIS A 184 25.97 -1.69 -8.25
N LEU A 185 26.68 -0.55 -8.27
CA LEU A 185 26.15 0.73 -8.79
C LEU A 185 25.66 0.63 -10.24
N SER A 186 26.33 -0.17 -11.06
CA SER A 186 25.96 -0.38 -12.47
C SER A 186 24.64 -1.11 -12.65
N ASP A 187 24.23 -1.89 -11.64
CA ASP A 187 23.07 -2.78 -11.71
C ASP A 187 21.81 -2.10 -11.16
N MET A 188 21.95 -0.92 -10.56
CA MET A 188 20.85 -0.17 -9.96
C MET A 188 20.19 0.79 -10.95
N PRO A 189 18.89 1.08 -10.77
CA PRO A 189 18.25 2.18 -11.46
C PRO A 189 19.02 3.49 -11.29
N GLN A 190 19.31 4.18 -12.39
CA GLN A 190 20.11 5.41 -12.37
C GLN A 190 19.53 6.47 -11.43
N ASP A 191 18.20 6.59 -11.41
CA ASP A 191 17.51 7.55 -10.57
C ASP A 191 17.70 7.28 -9.07
N PHE A 192 17.73 6.01 -8.67
CA PHE A 192 18.01 5.63 -7.29
C PHE A 192 19.42 6.03 -6.87
N VAL A 193 20.40 5.81 -7.74
CA VAL A 193 21.78 6.23 -7.52
C VAL A 193 21.87 7.74 -7.32
N VAL A 194 21.18 8.51 -8.17
CA VAL A 194 21.12 9.98 -8.05
C VAL A 194 20.47 10.39 -6.73
N GLU A 195 19.38 9.75 -6.33
CA GLU A 195 18.70 10.07 -5.06
C GLU A 195 19.57 9.80 -3.83
N ILE A 196 20.30 8.68 -3.81
CA ILE A 196 21.31 8.40 -2.79
C ILE A 196 22.39 9.48 -2.77
N ALA A 197 22.98 9.81 -3.93
CA ALA A 197 24.04 10.81 -4.02
C ALA A 197 23.56 12.16 -3.47
N MET A 198 22.37 12.58 -3.87
CA MET A 198 21.73 13.80 -3.38
C MET A 198 21.45 13.76 -1.88
N TYR A 199 20.99 12.63 -1.36
CA TYR A 199 20.79 12.45 0.08
C TYR A 199 22.12 12.56 0.85
N CYS A 200 23.18 11.91 0.37
CA CYS A 200 24.52 11.95 0.97
C CYS A 200 25.10 13.37 0.97
N ILE A 201 25.01 14.11 -0.14
CA ILE A 201 25.46 15.50 -0.24
C ILE A 201 24.71 16.37 0.78
N ARG A 202 23.37 16.31 0.79
CA ARG A 202 22.54 17.07 1.75
C ARG A 202 22.92 16.73 3.19
N ARG A 203 23.21 15.46 3.48
CA ARG A 203 23.61 15.01 4.81
C ARG A 203 25.01 15.50 5.22
N GLN A 204 25.97 15.60 4.30
CA GLN A 204 27.31 16.13 4.62
C GLN A 204 27.22 17.57 5.17
N HIS A 205 26.22 18.33 4.73
CA HIS A 205 25.92 19.67 5.26
C HIS A 205 25.10 19.65 6.56
N LEU A 206 24.55 18.50 6.95
CA LEU A 206 23.75 18.30 8.16
C LEU A 206 24.55 17.44 9.17
N HIS A 207 25.39 18.10 9.96
CA HIS A 207 26.26 17.48 10.98
C HIS A 207 25.53 16.72 12.12
N HIS A 208 24.21 16.53 12.06
CA HIS A 208 23.38 16.12 13.20
C HIS A 208 22.34 15.03 12.92
N LEU A 209 22.41 14.26 11.83
CA LEU A 209 21.46 13.14 11.71
C LEU A 209 21.72 12.10 12.82
N PRO A 210 20.73 11.81 13.69
CA PRO A 210 20.90 10.86 14.79
C PRO A 210 21.31 9.49 14.24
N ARG A 211 22.28 8.84 14.89
CA ARG A 211 22.62 7.42 14.66
C ARG A 211 21.68 6.48 15.45
N GLY A 212 20.47 6.94 15.73
CA GLY A 212 19.49 6.21 16.53
C GLY A 212 18.74 5.14 15.73
N PRO A 213 17.88 4.35 16.39
CA PRO A 213 16.94 3.47 15.71
C PRO A 213 16.13 4.25 14.67
N ILE A 214 15.72 3.56 13.61
CA ILE A 214 14.85 4.14 12.57
C ILE A 214 13.56 4.58 13.26
N ASP A 215 13.31 5.88 13.26
CA ASP A 215 12.03 6.44 13.68
C ASP A 215 11.00 6.14 12.58
N ASN A 216 10.17 5.12 12.81
CA ASN A 216 9.17 4.66 11.86
C ASN A 216 8.17 5.76 11.47
N CYS A 217 7.81 6.64 12.41
CA CYS A 217 6.87 7.73 12.16
C CYS A 217 7.34 8.68 11.05
N ARG A 218 8.65 8.78 10.83
CA ARG A 218 9.24 9.58 9.74
C ARG A 218 8.83 9.06 8.34
N TYR A 219 8.59 7.76 8.24
CA TYR A 219 8.26 7.05 7.02
C TYR A 219 6.77 6.66 6.95
N HIS A 220 5.95 7.12 7.89
CA HIS A 220 4.51 6.96 7.79
C HIS A 220 3.89 8.08 6.96
N GLU A 221 2.81 7.75 6.28
CA GLU A 221 1.91 8.67 5.61
C GLU A 221 0.77 9.02 6.56
N HIS A 222 1.08 9.63 7.72
CA HIS A 222 0.04 10.14 8.61
C HIS A 222 -0.94 10.98 7.78
N GLU A 223 -2.22 10.59 7.73
CA GLU A 223 -3.26 11.54 7.37
C GLU A 223 -3.13 12.66 8.38
N SER A 224 -2.70 13.85 7.94
CA SER A 224 -2.65 14.96 8.89
C SER A 224 -4.04 15.08 9.50
N VAL A 225 -4.11 15.23 10.81
CA VAL A 225 -5.38 15.39 11.52
C VAL A 225 -6.22 16.54 10.90
N GLU A 226 -5.56 17.47 10.22
CA GLU A 226 -6.15 18.53 9.40
C GLU A 226 -6.70 18.08 8.02
N ALA A 227 -6.09 17.11 7.33
CA ALA A 227 -6.56 16.62 6.04
C ALA A 227 -7.84 15.76 6.16
N ALA A 228 -7.96 15.01 7.25
CA ALA A 228 -9.18 14.26 7.56
C ALA A 228 -10.41 15.17 7.77
N ALA A 229 -10.19 16.43 8.15
CA ALA A 229 -11.25 17.43 8.33
C ALA A 229 -11.64 18.18 7.03
N LEU A 230 -10.89 18.02 5.93
CA LEU A 230 -11.03 18.88 4.75
C LEU A 230 -11.27 18.15 3.41
N LEU A 231 -11.25 16.81 3.39
CA LEU A 231 -11.46 16.06 2.15
C LEU A 231 -12.92 15.65 1.97
N ASP A 232 -13.68 16.54 1.33
CA ASP A 232 -14.86 16.17 0.56
C ASP A 232 -14.45 15.18 -0.54
N THR A 233 -15.22 14.10 -0.67
CA THR A 233 -14.88 12.83 -1.35
C THR A 233 -14.69 12.91 -2.88
N SER A 234 -14.66 14.10 -3.47
CA SER A 234 -14.61 14.29 -4.93
C SER A 234 -13.19 14.42 -5.51
N THR A 235 -12.20 14.88 -4.76
CA THR A 235 -10.86 15.24 -5.30
C THR A 235 -9.86 14.09 -5.35
N ALA A 236 -10.01 13.04 -4.53
CA ALA A 236 -9.07 11.92 -4.50
C ALA A 236 -9.11 11.05 -5.78
N LEU A 237 -10.27 10.98 -6.44
CA LEU A 237 -10.50 10.13 -7.62
C LEU A 237 -10.03 10.77 -8.93
N GLU A 238 -10.15 12.09 -9.07
CA GLU A 238 -9.67 12.81 -10.27
C GLU A 238 -8.14 12.72 -10.40
N VAL A 239 -7.42 12.76 -9.28
CA VAL A 239 -5.96 12.63 -9.25
C VAL A 239 -5.50 11.20 -9.58
N ALA A 240 -6.28 10.18 -9.21
CA ALA A 240 -5.99 8.78 -9.52
C ALA A 240 -6.26 8.44 -10.99
N ALA A 241 -7.34 8.96 -11.58
CA ALA A 241 -7.68 8.76 -12.99
C ALA A 241 -6.70 9.50 -13.94
N GLN A 242 -6.33 10.74 -13.59
CA GLN A 242 -5.43 11.55 -14.42
C GLN A 242 -3.99 11.03 -14.44
N LYS A 243 -3.55 10.31 -13.41
CA LYS A 243 -2.23 9.66 -13.38
C LYS A 243 -2.12 8.40 -14.25
N ARG A 244 -3.23 7.83 -14.74
CA ARG A 244 -3.22 6.55 -15.48
C ARG A 244 -3.85 6.58 -16.88
N GLY A 245 -4.24 7.76 -17.39
CA GLY A 245 -4.70 7.90 -18.77
C GLY A 245 -5.99 7.12 -19.08
N ILE A 246 -6.84 6.94 -18.08
CA ILE A 246 -8.18 6.36 -18.25
C ILE A 246 -9.16 7.54 -18.16
N ALA A 247 -9.50 8.09 -19.33
CA ALA A 247 -10.62 8.99 -19.54
C ALA A 247 -11.56 8.33 -20.56
#